data_AF-A0A1I1EJT4-F1
#
_entry.id   AF-A0A1I1EJT4-F1
#
_cell.length_a   1.000
_cell.length_b   1.000
_cell.length_c   1.000
_cell.angle_alpha   90.00
_cell.angle_beta   90.00
_cell.angle_gamma   90.00
#
_symmetry.space_group_name_H-M   'P 1'
#
loop_
_entity.id
_entity.type
_entity.pdbx_description
1 polymer ?
#
loop_
_entity_poly.entity_id
_entity_poly.type
_entity_poly.pdbx_seq_one_letter_code
_entity_poly.pdbx_strand_id
1 'polypeptide(L)'
;MAVQEYKCPCCAGAIEFNSQVQKMKCPYCETEFEMDTLLAYDEDLSTDGNDELDWNPEANQWQEGETDNMRVYTCQSCGGEIIGDETLGATKCPYCDNPVVMTGQFRGTLKPDYVIPFKLDKNAAVEGFKKHLVGKKFLPKVFKDQNHLDEVKGLYVPCWLFDADADGGVRYKCSRTHSHTSGNYRITETSYYSVYREGTMSFDNIPVDGSTKMPDDLMESVGPFDFKDAVPFQTAYLAGYLADKYDVSADDSTERATVRAKESVDDAFRKTVSGYSSVTKEGDNLRPLNRQRQSTRSTLYGCLPPAGRVRHSSSA
;
A
#
# COMPACT_ATOMS: atom_id res chain seq x y z
N MET A 1 6.17 -23.12 -38.08
CA MET A 1 6.56 -23.80 -36.83
C MET A 1 7.40 -22.82 -36.05
N ALA A 2 6.86 -22.24 -34.98
CA ALA A 2 7.64 -21.36 -34.11
C ALA A 2 8.62 -22.25 -33.33
N VAL A 3 9.92 -21.95 -33.41
CA VAL A 3 10.93 -22.58 -32.55
C VAL A 3 10.68 -22.01 -31.15
N GLN A 4 10.15 -22.82 -30.23
CA GLN A 4 10.04 -22.45 -28.82
C GLN A 4 11.45 -22.36 -28.24
N GLU A 5 11.87 -21.15 -27.87
CA GLU A 5 13.16 -20.88 -27.24
C GLU A 5 13.00 -20.88 -25.72
N TYR A 6 13.55 -21.88 -25.03
CA TYR A 6 13.50 -21.99 -23.57
C TYR A 6 14.67 -21.23 -22.94
N LYS A 7 14.37 -20.31 -22.03
CA LYS A 7 15.36 -19.52 -21.29
C LYS A 7 15.73 -20.20 -19.98
N CYS A 8 17.03 -20.23 -19.65
CA CYS A 8 17.55 -20.79 -18.43
C CYS A 8 17.07 -20.01 -17.19
N PRO A 9 16.35 -20.64 -16.23
CA PRO A 9 15.96 -19.97 -14.99
C PRO A 9 17.17 -19.53 -14.16
N CYS A 10 18.34 -20.17 -14.33
CA CYS A 10 19.55 -19.85 -13.58
C CYS A 10 20.31 -18.62 -14.11
N CYS A 11 20.47 -18.46 -15.42
CA CYS A 11 21.31 -17.41 -16.01
C CYS A 11 20.68 -16.67 -17.20
N ALA A 12 19.41 -16.92 -17.51
CA ALA A 12 18.66 -16.36 -18.64
C ALA A 12 19.23 -16.66 -20.05
N GLY A 13 20.26 -17.53 -20.15
CA GLY A 13 20.79 -18.00 -21.43
C GLY A 13 19.88 -19.02 -22.11
N ALA A 14 20.00 -19.19 -23.43
CA ALA A 14 19.28 -20.23 -24.16
C ALA A 14 19.68 -21.63 -23.65
N ILE A 15 18.70 -22.53 -23.47
CA ILE A 15 18.91 -23.92 -23.06
C ILE A 15 18.80 -24.84 -24.27
N GLU A 16 19.63 -25.87 -24.33
CA GLU A 16 19.63 -26.86 -25.41
C GLU A 16 19.33 -28.27 -24.86
N PHE A 17 18.64 -29.10 -25.65
CA PHE A 17 18.37 -30.48 -25.28
C PHE A 17 19.61 -31.35 -25.46
N ASN A 18 20.05 -32.03 -24.40
CA ASN A 18 21.16 -32.96 -24.46
C ASN A 18 20.65 -34.41 -24.57
N SER A 19 20.88 -35.02 -25.73
CA SER A 19 20.39 -36.36 -26.07
C SER A 19 21.04 -37.49 -25.27
N GLN A 20 22.22 -37.28 -24.66
CA GLN A 20 22.90 -38.32 -23.87
C GLN A 20 22.32 -38.47 -22.47
N VAL A 21 21.93 -37.34 -21.86
CA VAL A 21 21.35 -37.32 -20.50
C VAL A 21 19.83 -37.20 -20.51
N GLN A 22 19.20 -37.01 -21.68
CA GLN A 22 17.75 -36.82 -21.86
C GLN A 22 17.20 -35.64 -21.04
N LYS A 23 18.03 -34.60 -20.84
CA LYS A 23 17.74 -33.40 -20.05
C LYS A 23 18.06 -32.14 -20.84
N MET A 24 17.47 -31.03 -20.44
CA MET A 24 17.77 -29.71 -20.98
C MET A 24 18.99 -29.14 -20.24
N LYS A 25 20.09 -28.88 -20.95
CA LYS A 25 21.35 -28.40 -20.36
C LYS A 25 21.66 -26.98 -20.83
N CYS A 26 21.98 -26.09 -19.90
CA CYS A 26 22.43 -24.74 -20.24
C CYS A 26 23.94 -24.73 -20.51
N PRO A 27 24.43 -24.28 -21.68
CA PRO A 27 25.86 -24.24 -21.98
C PRO A 27 26.63 -23.16 -21.19
N TYR A 28 25.93 -22.19 -20.60
CA TYR A 28 26.55 -21.05 -19.89
C TYR A 28 26.78 -21.31 -18.39
N CYS A 29 25.83 -21.99 -17.73
CA CYS A 29 25.92 -22.29 -16.29
C CYS A 29 25.99 -23.80 -16.00
N GLU A 30 26.09 -24.62 -17.04
CA GLU A 30 26.16 -26.10 -17.02
C GLU A 30 25.04 -26.80 -16.24
N THR A 31 24.00 -26.06 -15.84
CA THR A 31 22.87 -26.58 -15.06
C THR A 31 21.98 -27.46 -15.94
N GLU A 32 21.50 -28.56 -15.35
CA GLU A 32 20.67 -29.57 -16.01
C GLU A 32 19.24 -29.50 -15.45
N PHE A 33 18.25 -29.50 -16.35
CA PHE A 33 16.82 -29.42 -16.02
C PHE A 33 16.06 -30.59 -16.62
N GLU A 34 15.10 -31.14 -15.88
CA GLU A 34 14.12 -32.10 -16.40
C GLU A 34 13.11 -31.37 -17.32
N MET A 35 12.64 -32.05 -18.37
CA MET A 35 11.73 -31.46 -19.36
C MET A 35 10.40 -31.04 -18.73
N ASP A 36 9.81 -31.88 -17.89
CA ASP A 36 8.53 -31.61 -17.21
C ASP A 36 8.60 -30.37 -16.31
N THR A 37 9.77 -30.13 -15.70
CA THR A 37 10.01 -28.95 -14.85
C THR A 37 10.06 -27.66 -15.67
N LEU A 38 10.53 -27.71 -16.92
CA LEU A 38 10.58 -26.54 -17.81
C LEU A 38 9.23 -26.25 -18.49
N LEU A 39 8.42 -27.27 -18.75
CA LEU A 39 7.06 -27.08 -19.28
C LEU A 39 6.16 -26.39 -18.25
N ALA A 40 6.16 -26.88 -17.01
CA ALA A 40 5.51 -26.19 -15.88
C ALA A 40 6.11 -24.80 -15.62
N TYR A 41 7.37 -24.59 -16.00
CA TYR A 41 8.00 -23.28 -15.88
C TYR A 41 7.39 -22.23 -16.83
N ASP A 42 7.16 -22.61 -18.08
CA ASP A 42 6.64 -21.74 -19.15
C ASP A 42 5.14 -21.45 -19.02
N GLU A 43 4.36 -22.45 -18.58
CA GLU A 43 2.90 -22.33 -18.42
C GLU A 43 2.51 -21.33 -17.31
N ASP A 44 3.26 -21.33 -16.19
CA ASP A 44 3.04 -20.40 -15.08
C ASP A 44 3.43 -18.94 -15.39
N LEU A 45 4.32 -18.70 -16.36
CA LEU A 45 4.77 -17.36 -16.75
C LEU A 45 3.92 -16.73 -17.86
N SER A 46 3.13 -17.53 -18.58
CA SER A 46 2.36 -17.09 -19.74
C SER A 46 0.91 -16.70 -19.41
N THR A 47 0.50 -16.82 -18.15
CA THR A 47 -0.83 -16.44 -17.65
C THR A 47 -0.84 -15.01 -17.15
N ASP A 48 -0.68 -14.05 -18.07
CA ASP A 48 -1.02 -12.64 -17.81
C ASP A 48 -2.55 -12.52 -17.77
N GLY A 49 -3.13 -12.55 -16.56
CA GLY A 49 -4.55 -12.33 -16.33
C GLY A 49 -4.97 -10.90 -16.62
N ASN A 50 -5.30 -10.60 -17.88
CA ASN A 50 -5.93 -9.36 -18.29
C ASN A 50 -7.46 -9.50 -18.18
N ASP A 51 -8.03 -9.10 -17.04
CA ASP A 51 -9.46 -8.91 -16.89
C ASP A 51 -9.72 -7.60 -16.12
N GLU A 52 -10.44 -6.70 -16.79
CA GLU A 52 -10.88 -5.40 -16.31
C GLU A 52 -11.82 -5.57 -15.08
N LEU A 53 -11.46 -4.90 -13.98
CA LEU A 53 -12.15 -4.99 -12.68
C LEU A 53 -13.36 -4.03 -12.66
N ASP A 54 -14.54 -4.54 -12.29
CA ASP A 54 -15.80 -3.79 -12.21
C ASP A 54 -16.24 -3.67 -10.75
N TRP A 55 -15.80 -2.60 -10.09
CA TRP A 55 -16.10 -2.35 -8.68
C TRP A 55 -17.50 -1.75 -8.55
N ASN A 56 -18.29 -2.22 -7.58
CA ASN A 56 -19.63 -1.69 -7.33
C ASN A 56 -19.61 -0.72 -6.13
N PRO A 57 -19.54 0.61 -6.34
CA PRO A 57 -19.55 1.58 -5.26
C PRO A 57 -20.96 1.72 -4.68
N GLU A 58 -21.21 1.16 -3.50
CA GLU A 58 -22.38 1.53 -2.69
C GLU A 58 -22.04 2.78 -1.88
N ALA A 59 -22.35 3.94 -2.46
CA ALA A 59 -22.15 5.24 -1.85
C ALA A 59 -23.39 5.68 -1.06
N ASN A 60 -23.25 5.96 0.24
CA ASN A 60 -24.30 6.61 1.01
C ASN A 60 -24.52 8.05 0.55
N GLN A 61 -25.80 8.43 0.41
CA GLN A 61 -26.19 9.79 0.05
C GLN A 61 -26.57 10.60 1.29
N TRP A 62 -26.38 11.91 1.22
CA TRP A 62 -26.79 12.84 2.26
C TRP A 62 -28.31 12.94 2.35
N GLN A 63 -28.85 12.99 3.56
CA GLN A 63 -30.25 13.30 3.78
C GLN A 63 -30.46 14.83 3.84
N GLU A 64 -31.67 15.27 3.51
CA GLU A 64 -32.04 16.69 3.51
C GLU A 64 -31.82 17.31 4.91
N GLY A 65 -31.04 18.39 4.99
CA GLY A 65 -30.71 19.09 6.24
C GLY A 65 -29.44 18.61 6.98
N GLU A 66 -28.84 17.47 6.63
CA GLU A 66 -27.63 16.97 7.33
C GLU A 66 -26.38 17.82 7.05
N THR A 67 -26.29 18.44 5.87
CA THR A 67 -25.15 19.26 5.44
C THR A 67 -25.33 20.75 5.74
N ASP A 68 -26.43 21.14 6.37
CA ASP A 68 -26.83 22.55 6.50
C ASP A 68 -25.80 23.39 7.26
N ASN A 69 -25.14 22.80 8.24
CA ASN A 69 -24.12 23.44 9.08
C ASN A 69 -22.69 23.27 8.55
N MET A 70 -22.50 22.59 7.42
CA MET A 70 -21.19 22.40 6.80
C MET A 70 -20.90 23.49 5.77
N ARG A 71 -19.66 23.94 5.76
CA ARG A 71 -19.13 24.93 4.83
C ARG A 71 -17.93 24.36 4.08
N VAL A 72 -17.79 24.78 2.83
CA VAL A 72 -16.60 24.52 2.02
C VAL A 72 -15.69 25.72 2.10
N TYR A 73 -14.43 25.45 2.40
CA TYR A 73 -13.34 26.40 2.43
C TYR A 73 -12.36 26.06 1.33
N THR A 74 -12.12 26.99 0.42
CA THR A 74 -11.16 26.80 -0.68
C THR A 74 -9.92 27.63 -0.43
N CYS A 75 -8.75 27.00 -0.52
CA CYS A 75 -7.47 27.70 -0.50
C CYS A 75 -7.17 28.28 -1.89
N GLN A 76 -7.02 29.60 -1.98
CA GLN A 76 -6.70 30.28 -3.26
C GLN A 76 -5.25 30.03 -3.72
N SER A 77 -4.39 29.52 -2.85
CA SER A 77 -2.97 29.29 -3.15
C SER A 77 -2.67 27.87 -3.67
N CYS A 78 -3.26 26.83 -3.05
CA CYS A 78 -3.02 25.43 -3.45
C CYS A 78 -4.25 24.73 -4.04
N GLY A 79 -5.40 25.41 -4.05
CA GLY A 79 -6.66 24.86 -4.56
C GLY A 79 -7.29 23.78 -3.67
N GLY A 80 -6.80 23.57 -2.44
CA GLY A 80 -7.37 22.60 -1.52
C GLY A 80 -8.79 22.99 -1.10
N GLU A 81 -9.72 22.03 -1.14
CA GLU A 81 -11.11 22.19 -0.70
C GLU A 81 -11.33 21.43 0.60
N ILE A 82 -11.66 22.15 1.67
CA ILE A 82 -11.77 21.59 3.02
C ILE A 82 -13.18 21.83 3.53
N ILE A 83 -13.72 20.87 4.24
CA ILE A 83 -15.04 20.88 4.87
C ILE A 83 -14.84 21.17 6.36
N GLY A 84 -15.64 22.10 6.89
CA GLY A 84 -15.65 22.45 8.30
C GLY A 84 -16.99 23.02 8.74
N ASP A 85 -17.13 23.27 10.03
CA ASP A 85 -18.29 23.95 10.60
C ASP A 85 -18.28 25.47 10.32
N GLU A 86 -19.42 26.14 10.51
CA GLU A 86 -19.55 27.59 10.30
C GLU A 86 -18.70 28.42 11.28
N THR A 87 -18.39 27.88 12.46
CA THR A 87 -17.61 28.59 13.48
C THR A 87 -16.10 28.61 13.18
N LEU A 88 -15.68 27.88 12.15
CA LEU A 88 -14.29 27.69 11.73
C LEU A 88 -13.71 28.87 10.92
N GLY A 89 -14.47 29.96 10.79
CA GLY A 89 -14.36 31.06 9.81
C GLY A 89 -13.06 31.89 9.73
N ALA A 90 -11.94 31.47 10.31
CA ALA A 90 -10.63 32.11 10.15
C ALA A 90 -9.48 31.11 10.25
N THR A 91 -9.52 30.05 9.44
CA THR A 91 -8.53 28.97 9.50
C THR A 91 -7.50 29.09 8.39
N LYS A 92 -6.26 28.66 8.65
CA LYS A 92 -5.22 28.50 7.63
C LYS A 92 -5.31 27.10 7.00
N CYS A 93 -5.02 26.99 5.72
CA CYS A 93 -4.98 25.74 4.96
C CYS A 93 -4.07 24.70 5.66
N PRO A 94 -4.51 23.45 5.88
CA PRO A 94 -3.69 22.40 6.48
C PRO A 94 -2.54 21.96 5.57
N TYR A 95 -2.60 22.27 4.27
CA TYR A 95 -1.60 21.85 3.29
C TYR A 95 -0.47 22.85 3.09
N CYS A 96 -0.78 24.15 3.03
CA CYS A 96 0.18 25.19 2.66
C CYS A 96 0.18 26.40 3.60
N ASP A 97 -0.58 26.35 4.70
CA ASP A 97 -0.70 27.38 5.73
C ASP A 97 -1.19 28.78 5.24
N ASN A 98 -1.63 28.90 3.99
CA ASN A 98 -2.28 30.11 3.50
C ASN A 98 -3.73 30.23 4.03
N PRO A 99 -4.26 31.45 4.23
CA PRO A 99 -5.65 31.65 4.62
C PRO A 99 -6.62 30.96 3.66
N VAL A 100 -7.64 30.27 4.20
CA VAL A 100 -8.73 29.71 3.39
C VAL A 100 -9.93 30.64 3.41
N VAL A 101 -10.67 30.65 2.31
CA VAL A 101 -11.87 31.48 2.15
C VAL A 101 -13.08 30.57 2.10
N MET A 102 -14.13 30.88 2.87
CA MET A 102 -15.41 30.19 2.76
C MET A 102 -16.01 30.47 1.38
N THR A 103 -16.14 29.43 0.57
CA THR A 103 -16.63 29.53 -0.82
C THR A 103 -18.08 29.13 -0.97
N GLY A 104 -18.66 28.41 0.00
CA GLY A 104 -20.07 28.11 -0.01
C GLY A 104 -20.51 27.12 1.05
N GLN A 105 -21.79 26.73 0.98
CA GLN A 105 -22.36 25.64 1.74
C GLN A 105 -21.94 24.29 1.12
N PHE A 106 -21.67 23.30 1.96
CA PHE A 106 -21.30 21.98 1.46
C PHE A 106 -22.46 21.32 0.71
N ARG A 107 -22.19 21.01 -0.56
CA ARG A 107 -23.07 20.25 -1.46
C ARG A 107 -22.29 19.08 -2.03
N GLY A 108 -21.80 18.21 -1.15
CA GLY A 108 -21.15 16.97 -1.57
C GLY A 108 -22.17 15.91 -1.93
N THR A 109 -21.82 15.06 -2.88
CA THR A 109 -22.66 13.93 -3.33
C THR A 109 -22.50 12.71 -2.41
N LEU A 110 -21.34 12.56 -1.78
CA LEU A 110 -20.95 11.35 -1.06
C LEU A 110 -20.90 11.61 0.46
N LYS A 111 -21.64 10.80 1.22
CA LYS A 111 -21.57 10.73 2.68
C LYS A 111 -20.67 9.55 3.06
N PRO A 112 -19.63 9.76 3.90
CA PRO A 112 -18.83 8.66 4.41
C PRO A 112 -19.67 7.61 5.12
N ASP A 113 -19.34 6.33 4.97
CA ASP A 113 -19.98 5.24 5.70
C ASP A 113 -19.47 5.16 7.14
N TYR A 114 -18.16 5.33 7.30
CA TYR A 114 -17.45 5.21 8.57
C TYR A 114 -16.54 6.41 8.86
N VAL A 115 -16.16 6.53 10.12
CA VAL A 115 -15.11 7.44 10.59
C VAL A 115 -14.31 6.76 11.68
N ILE A 116 -13.00 6.99 11.69
CA ILE A 116 -12.17 6.65 12.85
C ILE A 116 -11.98 7.93 13.67
N PRO A 117 -12.65 8.07 14.83
CA PRO A 117 -12.64 9.30 15.59
C PRO A 117 -11.25 9.57 16.20
N PHE A 118 -10.91 10.85 16.36
CA PHE A 118 -9.71 11.25 17.07
C PHE A 118 -9.75 10.77 18.53
N LYS A 119 -8.80 9.90 18.90
CA LYS A 119 -8.60 9.43 20.28
C LYS A 119 -7.72 10.36 21.11
N LEU A 120 -6.93 11.18 20.43
CA LEU A 120 -5.98 12.12 21.04
C LEU A 120 -6.40 13.54 20.70
N ASP A 121 -6.40 14.40 21.71
CA ASP A 121 -6.53 15.82 21.48
C ASP A 121 -5.22 16.43 20.97
N LYS A 122 -5.26 17.71 20.60
CA LYS A 122 -4.10 18.46 20.10
C LYS A 122 -2.93 18.45 21.09
N ASN A 123 -3.20 18.56 22.39
CA ASN A 123 -2.15 18.63 23.41
C ASN A 123 -1.41 17.29 23.51
N ALA A 124 -2.16 16.19 23.53
CA ALA A 124 -1.61 14.84 23.53
C ALA A 124 -0.81 14.54 22.25
N ALA A 125 -1.26 15.03 21.09
CA ALA A 125 -0.52 14.91 19.84
C ALA A 125 0.83 15.65 19.88
N VAL A 126 0.82 16.90 20.36
CA VAL A 126 2.03 17.71 20.53
C VAL A 126 3.00 17.07 21.53
N GLU A 127 2.50 16.54 22.65
CA GLU A 127 3.35 15.82 23.62
C GLU A 127 3.95 14.54 23.04
N GLY A 128 3.16 13.75 22.31
CA GLY A 128 3.63 12.55 21.62
C GLY A 128 4.73 12.87 20.61
N PHE A 129 4.54 13.93 19.83
CA PHE A 129 5.55 14.40 18.89
C PHE A 129 6.82 14.88 19.60
N LYS A 130 6.70 15.69 20.67
CA LYS A 130 7.86 16.11 21.49
C LYS A 130 8.65 14.91 22.00
N LYS A 131 7.98 13.88 22.53
CA LYS A 131 8.61 12.62 22.97
C LYS A 131 9.32 11.91 21.81
N HIS A 132 8.74 11.89 20.61
CA HIS A 132 9.35 11.31 19.42
C HIS A 132 10.65 12.01 18.97
N LEU A 133 10.80 13.31 19.27
CA LEU A 133 12.01 14.09 18.92
C LEU A 133 13.16 13.91 19.93
N VAL A 134 12.90 13.35 21.12
CA VAL A 134 13.91 13.10 22.16
C VAL A 134 14.86 11.98 21.71
N GLY A 135 16.16 12.13 21.98
CA GLY A 135 17.18 11.10 21.69
C GLY A 135 17.72 11.05 20.26
N LYS A 136 17.15 11.81 19.31
CA LYS A 136 17.66 11.87 17.92
C LYS A 136 18.89 12.78 17.82
N LYS A 137 20.08 12.17 17.67
CA LYS A 137 21.40 12.85 17.63
C LYS A 137 21.62 13.73 16.40
N PHE A 138 21.04 13.36 15.26
CA PHE A 138 21.18 14.07 13.99
C PHE A 138 20.05 15.06 13.69
N LEU A 139 19.13 15.28 14.64
CA LEU A 139 18.02 16.22 14.45
C LEU A 139 18.51 17.66 14.69
N PRO A 140 18.45 18.56 13.68
CA PRO A 140 18.86 19.95 13.86
C PRO A 140 18.09 20.62 15.01
N LYS A 141 18.78 21.41 15.84
CA LYS A 141 18.15 22.09 16.99
C LYS A 141 17.00 23.01 16.57
N VAL A 142 17.10 23.64 15.40
CA VAL A 142 16.04 24.48 14.81
C VAL A 142 14.71 23.73 14.68
N PHE A 143 14.74 22.43 14.35
CA PHE A 143 13.55 21.60 14.24
C PHE A 143 12.90 21.31 15.62
N LYS A 144 13.66 21.39 16.71
CA LYS A 144 13.14 21.25 18.08
C LYS A 144 12.61 22.58 18.62
N ASP A 145 13.26 23.69 18.28
CA ASP A 145 13.05 25.00 18.90
C ASP A 145 12.04 25.90 18.14
N GLN A 146 11.96 25.82 16.80
CA GLN A 146 11.01 26.59 15.96
C GLN A 146 9.79 25.77 15.55
N ASN A 147 9.39 24.86 16.42
CA ASN A 147 8.40 23.90 16.06
C ASN A 147 7.04 24.58 16.23
N HIS A 148 6.36 24.86 15.12
CA HIS A 148 4.98 25.38 15.04
C HIS A 148 3.98 24.34 15.59
N LEU A 149 4.24 23.83 16.79
CA LEU A 149 3.47 22.78 17.45
C LEU A 149 2.06 23.27 17.79
N ASP A 150 1.93 24.58 18.02
CA ASP A 150 0.65 25.24 18.20
C ASP A 150 -0.16 25.30 16.90
N GLU A 151 0.43 24.97 15.74
CA GLU A 151 -0.25 24.90 14.44
C GLU A 151 -0.67 23.48 14.05
N VAL A 152 -0.44 22.48 14.91
CA VAL A 152 -0.95 21.12 14.71
C VAL A 152 -2.48 21.18 14.60
N LYS A 153 -2.99 20.64 13.50
CA LYS A 153 -4.43 20.52 13.19
C LYS A 153 -4.75 19.04 12.99
N GLY A 154 -5.91 18.63 13.50
CA GLY A 154 -6.49 17.35 13.10
C GLY A 154 -7.23 17.53 11.78
N LEU A 155 -6.91 16.66 10.82
CA LEU A 155 -7.55 16.63 9.52
C LEU A 155 -8.10 15.23 9.27
N TYR A 156 -9.37 15.13 8.94
CA TYR A 156 -9.98 13.92 8.41
C TYR A 156 -9.65 13.77 6.93
N VAL A 157 -8.95 12.70 6.56
CA VAL A 157 -8.61 12.39 5.18
C VAL A 157 -9.61 11.36 4.63
N PRO A 158 -10.25 11.63 3.49
CA PRO A 158 -11.15 10.69 2.82
C PRO A 158 -10.36 9.49 2.28
N CYS A 159 -10.89 8.30 2.49
CA CYS A 159 -10.32 7.07 1.95
C CYS A 159 -11.41 6.11 1.50
N TRP A 160 -11.08 5.39 0.44
CA TRP A 160 -11.80 4.24 -0.06
C TRP A 160 -11.28 2.97 0.61
N LEU A 161 -12.20 2.10 1.02
CA LEU A 161 -11.93 0.80 1.60
C LEU A 161 -12.34 -0.26 0.60
N PHE A 162 -11.37 -1.04 0.14
CA PHE A 162 -11.61 -2.13 -0.80
C PHE A 162 -11.51 -3.47 -0.08
N ASP A 163 -12.57 -4.27 -0.19
CA ASP A 163 -12.55 -5.68 0.18
C ASP A 163 -12.18 -6.52 -1.06
N ALA A 164 -11.34 -7.54 -0.87
CA ALA A 164 -10.76 -8.27 -1.99
C ALA A 164 -10.27 -9.67 -1.60
N ASP A 165 -10.51 -10.68 -2.43
CA ASP A 165 -9.86 -12.00 -2.30
C ASP A 165 -8.84 -12.18 -3.41
N ALA A 166 -7.58 -12.46 -3.07
CA ALA A 166 -6.54 -12.82 -4.00
C ALA A 166 -6.38 -14.35 -4.06
N ASP A 167 -6.33 -14.88 -5.28
CA ASP A 167 -5.99 -16.27 -5.57
C ASP A 167 -4.82 -16.29 -6.55
N GLY A 168 -3.81 -17.12 -6.28
CA GLY A 168 -2.74 -17.29 -7.25
C GLY A 168 -1.45 -17.81 -6.66
N GLY A 169 -0.43 -17.82 -7.51
CA GLY A 169 0.89 -18.30 -7.17
C GLY A 169 2.00 -17.32 -7.49
N VAL A 170 3.04 -17.34 -6.66
CA VAL A 170 4.28 -16.59 -6.90
C VAL A 170 5.44 -17.58 -6.98
N ARG A 171 6.30 -17.38 -7.98
CA ARG A 171 7.52 -18.14 -8.15
C ARG A 171 8.73 -17.31 -7.73
N TYR A 172 9.55 -17.93 -6.91
CA TYR A 172 10.81 -17.38 -6.42
C TYR A 172 11.98 -18.19 -6.91
N LYS A 173 12.97 -17.49 -7.45
CA LYS A 173 14.31 -18.00 -7.64
C LYS A 173 15.09 -17.85 -6.35
N CYS A 174 15.51 -18.97 -5.79
CA CYS A 174 16.24 -19.03 -4.54
C CYS A 174 17.65 -19.55 -4.76
N SER A 175 18.61 -19.13 -3.93
CA SER A 175 19.95 -19.72 -3.91
C SER A 175 20.35 -20.13 -2.50
N ARG A 176 21.15 -21.19 -2.39
CA ARG A 176 21.83 -21.59 -1.16
C ARG A 176 23.31 -21.61 -1.43
N THR A 177 24.06 -20.78 -0.71
CA THR A 177 25.51 -20.68 -0.86
C THR A 177 26.20 -21.35 0.32
N HIS A 178 27.13 -22.26 0.02
CA HIS A 178 27.99 -22.92 0.99
C HIS A 178 29.45 -22.70 0.60
N SER A 179 30.25 -22.12 1.50
CA SER A 179 31.69 -21.96 1.29
C SER A 179 32.47 -22.88 2.21
N HIS A 180 33.42 -23.62 1.66
CA HIS A 180 34.36 -24.44 2.42
C HIS A 180 35.79 -24.27 1.89
N THR A 181 36.77 -24.55 2.75
CA THR A 181 38.19 -24.51 2.37
C THR A 181 38.69 -25.92 2.12
N SER A 182 39.28 -26.13 0.95
CA SER A 182 39.94 -27.39 0.58
C SER A 182 41.37 -27.09 0.15
N GLY A 183 42.33 -27.48 0.99
CA GLY A 183 43.74 -27.10 0.83
C GLY A 183 43.94 -25.58 0.87
N ASN A 184 44.51 -25.01 -0.20
CA ASN A 184 44.74 -23.58 -0.34
C ASN A 184 43.59 -22.83 -1.04
N TYR A 185 42.52 -23.53 -1.42
CA TYR A 185 41.41 -22.95 -2.16
C TYR A 185 40.20 -22.72 -1.25
N ARG A 186 39.58 -21.55 -1.37
CA ARG A 186 38.24 -21.28 -0.85
C ARG A 186 37.25 -21.58 -1.97
N ILE A 187 36.48 -22.65 -1.80
CA ILE A 187 35.48 -23.09 -2.76
C ILE A 187 34.13 -22.58 -2.27
N THR A 188 33.38 -21.92 -3.15
CA THR A 188 32.00 -21.47 -2.89
C THR A 188 31.07 -22.20 -3.84
N GLU A 189 30.20 -23.02 -3.29
CA GLU A 189 29.17 -23.76 -4.02
C GLU A 189 27.85 -23.02 -3.87
N THR A 190 27.21 -22.69 -4.99
CA THR A 190 25.89 -22.05 -5.02
C THR A 190 24.90 -22.99 -5.68
N SER A 191 23.93 -23.48 -4.92
CA SER A 191 22.81 -24.27 -5.45
C SER A 191 21.62 -23.35 -5.71
N TYR A 192 20.99 -23.49 -6.88
CA TYR A 192 19.81 -22.71 -7.26
C TYR A 192 18.55 -23.57 -7.14
N TYR A 193 17.46 -22.96 -6.69
CA TYR A 193 16.18 -23.61 -6.46
C TYR A 193 15.07 -22.75 -7.05
N SER A 194 14.10 -23.39 -7.70
CA SER A 194 12.82 -22.76 -8.04
C SER A 194 11.81 -23.12 -6.95
N VAL A 195 11.28 -22.10 -6.28
CA VAL A 195 10.31 -22.26 -5.20
C VAL A 195 8.99 -21.65 -5.64
N TYR A 196 7.95 -22.47 -5.69
CA TYR A 196 6.59 -22.03 -5.98
C TYR A 196 5.78 -21.96 -4.68
N ARG A 197 4.96 -20.93 -4.56
CA ARG A 197 3.98 -20.76 -3.49
C ARG A 197 2.65 -20.40 -4.11
N GLU A 198 1.63 -21.16 -3.77
CA GLU A 198 0.25 -20.91 -4.18
C GLU A 198 -0.64 -20.83 -2.94
N GLY A 199 -1.71 -20.07 -3.06
CA GLY A 199 -2.71 -19.98 -2.00
C GLY A 199 -3.73 -18.90 -2.29
N THR A 200 -4.68 -18.81 -1.36
CA THR A 200 -5.74 -17.82 -1.39
C THR A 200 -5.62 -16.93 -0.15
N MET A 201 -5.80 -15.62 -0.31
CA MET A 201 -5.72 -14.64 0.76
C MET A 201 -6.86 -13.64 0.63
N SER A 202 -7.62 -13.46 1.71
CA SER A 202 -8.66 -12.46 1.80
C SER A 202 -8.13 -11.18 2.46
N PHE A 203 -8.53 -10.05 1.91
CA PHE A 203 -8.23 -8.72 2.40
C PHE A 203 -9.53 -8.00 2.73
N ASP A 204 -9.63 -7.51 3.96
CA ASP A 204 -10.72 -6.65 4.39
C ASP A 204 -10.20 -5.23 4.60
N ASN A 205 -10.92 -4.23 4.09
CA ASN A 205 -10.65 -2.80 4.26
C ASN A 205 -9.25 -2.34 3.79
N ILE A 206 -8.83 -2.67 2.57
CA ILE A 206 -7.61 -2.09 1.98
C ILE A 206 -7.82 -0.58 1.83
N PRO A 207 -7.08 0.29 2.55
CA PRO A 207 -7.26 1.72 2.46
C PRO A 207 -6.50 2.29 1.26
N VAL A 208 -7.18 3.13 0.48
CA VAL A 208 -6.59 4.02 -0.53
C VAL A 208 -7.15 5.41 -0.30
N ASP A 209 -6.30 6.42 -0.26
CA ASP A 209 -6.75 7.81 -0.08
C ASP A 209 -7.50 8.33 -1.31
N GLY A 210 -8.55 9.11 -1.03
CA GLY A 210 -9.40 9.74 -2.02
C GLY A 210 -9.00 11.19 -2.30
N SER A 211 -7.74 11.55 -2.05
CA SER A 211 -7.23 12.92 -2.10
C SER A 211 -5.89 13.06 -2.81
N THR A 212 -5.87 13.76 -3.95
CA THR A 212 -4.63 14.11 -4.67
C THR A 212 -3.71 15.04 -3.87
N LYS A 213 -4.21 15.65 -2.80
CA LYS A 213 -3.46 16.60 -1.96
C LYS A 213 -2.59 15.91 -0.93
N MET A 214 -2.84 14.64 -0.66
CA MET A 214 -2.03 13.83 0.23
C MET A 214 -1.17 12.88 -0.60
N PRO A 215 0.17 12.98 -0.51
CA PRO A 215 1.03 12.01 -1.17
C PRO A 215 0.79 10.60 -0.63
N ASP A 216 0.57 9.63 -1.53
CA ASP A 216 0.30 8.24 -1.18
C ASP A 216 1.36 7.67 -0.24
N ASP A 217 2.64 7.95 -0.49
CA ASP A 217 3.77 7.45 0.32
C ASP A 217 3.68 7.90 1.78
N LEU A 218 3.23 9.14 2.01
CA LEU A 218 2.97 9.65 3.35
C LEU A 218 1.76 8.97 3.98
N MET A 219 0.65 8.84 3.26
CA MET A 219 -0.57 8.20 3.78
C MET A 219 -0.32 6.74 4.15
N GLU A 220 0.42 6.02 3.31
CA GLU A 220 0.82 4.64 3.54
C GLU A 220 1.78 4.49 4.74
N SER A 221 2.61 5.50 5.00
CA SER A 221 3.51 5.53 6.17
C SER A 221 2.77 5.73 7.50
N VAL A 222 1.63 6.41 7.47
CA VAL A 222 0.78 6.62 8.66
C VAL A 222 -0.01 5.34 8.97
N GLY A 223 -0.30 4.52 7.96
CA GLY A 223 -0.92 3.21 8.13
C GLY A 223 -0.01 2.13 8.73
N PRO A 224 -0.57 0.97 9.14
CA PRO A 224 -1.98 0.59 9.05
C PRO A 224 -2.83 1.20 10.19
N PHE A 225 -4.04 1.64 9.85
CA PHE A 225 -5.04 2.10 10.82
C PHE A 225 -5.78 0.91 11.44
N ASP A 226 -6.18 1.02 12.71
CA ASP A 226 -6.98 -0.02 13.36
C ASP A 226 -8.47 0.20 13.06
N PHE A 227 -8.99 -0.56 12.10
CA PHE A 227 -10.40 -0.50 11.69
C PHE A 227 -11.39 -0.97 12.76
N LYS A 228 -10.93 -1.62 13.84
CA LYS A 228 -11.81 -1.96 14.96
C LYS A 228 -12.40 -0.73 15.64
N ASP A 229 -11.76 0.42 15.47
CA ASP A 229 -12.20 1.70 16.00
C ASP A 229 -13.12 2.48 15.05
N ALA A 230 -13.39 1.94 13.85
CA ALA A 230 -14.28 2.58 12.89
C ALA A 230 -15.73 2.52 13.40
N VAL A 231 -16.39 3.69 13.41
CA VAL A 231 -17.80 3.84 13.81
C VAL A 231 -18.60 4.42 12.65
N PRO A 232 -19.92 4.19 12.57
CA PRO A 232 -20.76 4.82 11.57
C PRO A 232 -20.60 6.34 11.58
N PHE A 233 -20.45 6.93 10.39
CA PHE A 233 -20.20 8.37 10.28
C PHE A 233 -21.39 9.19 10.80
N GLN A 234 -21.08 10.22 11.57
CA GLN A 234 -22.00 11.25 12.03
C GLN A 234 -21.32 12.61 11.90
N THR A 235 -22.09 13.63 11.51
CA THR A 235 -21.58 14.99 11.29
C THR A 235 -20.95 15.60 12.53
N ALA A 236 -21.38 15.16 13.72
CA ALA A 236 -20.81 15.58 15.01
C ALA A 236 -19.30 15.30 15.14
N TYR A 237 -18.76 14.29 14.44
CA TYR A 237 -17.32 14.00 14.46
C TYR A 237 -16.47 15.05 13.75
N LEU A 238 -17.08 15.87 12.89
CA LEU A 238 -16.41 16.99 12.20
C LEU A 238 -16.35 18.26 13.05
N ALA A 239 -17.06 18.32 14.18
CA ALA A 239 -17.07 19.51 15.03
C ALA A 239 -15.66 19.81 15.56
N GLY A 240 -15.15 21.00 15.25
CA GLY A 240 -13.80 21.42 15.65
C GLY A 240 -12.63 20.75 14.90
N TYR A 241 -12.90 19.95 13.87
CA TYR A 241 -11.89 19.33 13.02
C TYR A 241 -12.13 19.69 11.55
N LEU A 242 -11.06 19.63 10.76
CA LEU A 242 -11.14 19.79 9.32
C LEU A 242 -11.39 18.43 8.68
N ALA A 243 -12.14 18.37 7.59
CA ALA A 243 -12.17 17.20 6.72
C ALA A 243 -11.81 17.61 5.29
N ASP A 244 -10.98 16.80 4.64
CA ASP A 244 -10.72 16.97 3.23
C ASP A 244 -11.86 16.41 2.39
N LYS A 245 -12.02 16.98 1.19
CA LYS A 245 -13.06 16.56 0.25
C LYS A 245 -12.48 15.52 -0.71
N TYR A 246 -13.28 14.49 -1.02
CA TYR A 246 -12.93 13.53 -2.07
C TYR A 246 -12.70 14.26 -3.40
N ASP A 247 -11.52 14.09 -3.98
CA ASP A 247 -11.18 14.55 -5.34
C ASP A 247 -10.68 13.40 -6.26
N VAL A 248 -10.47 12.20 -5.70
CA VAL A 248 -10.21 10.95 -6.42
C VAL A 248 -11.40 10.01 -6.29
N SER A 249 -11.87 9.47 -7.42
CA SER A 249 -12.99 8.53 -7.43
C SER A 249 -12.58 7.14 -6.92
N ALA A 250 -13.58 6.34 -6.54
CA ALA A 250 -13.35 4.94 -6.19
C ALA A 250 -12.71 4.18 -7.35
N ASP A 251 -13.19 4.39 -8.58
CA ASP A 251 -12.72 3.72 -9.79
C ASP A 251 -11.25 4.03 -10.09
N ASP A 252 -10.84 5.29 -9.93
CA ASP A 252 -9.44 5.72 -10.09
C ASP A 252 -8.52 5.10 -9.01
N SER A 253 -9.08 4.69 -7.88
CA SER A 253 -8.34 4.12 -6.74
C SER A 253 -8.15 2.60 -6.83
N THR A 254 -8.80 1.95 -7.80
CA THR A 254 -8.84 0.48 -7.92
C THR A 254 -7.51 -0.14 -8.30
N GLU A 255 -6.76 0.51 -9.20
CA GLU A 255 -5.42 0.07 -9.60
C GLU A 255 -4.49 0.08 -8.37
N ARG A 256 -4.53 1.15 -7.58
CA ARG A 256 -3.72 1.27 -6.37
C ARG A 256 -4.08 0.22 -5.33
N ALA A 257 -5.38 -0.04 -5.12
CA ALA A 257 -5.83 -1.11 -4.23
C ALA A 257 -5.31 -2.49 -4.70
N THR A 258 -5.34 -2.73 -6.00
CA THR A 258 -4.86 -3.98 -6.62
C THR A 258 -3.35 -4.17 -6.42
N VAL A 259 -2.54 -3.13 -6.66
CA VAL A 259 -1.10 -3.17 -6.42
C VAL A 259 -0.80 -3.50 -4.96
N ARG A 260 -1.47 -2.82 -4.02
CA ARG A 260 -1.29 -3.04 -2.56
C ARG A 260 -1.66 -4.46 -2.13
N ALA A 261 -2.73 -5.03 -2.69
CA ALA A 261 -3.11 -6.41 -2.44
C ALA A 261 -2.04 -7.38 -2.97
N LYS A 262 -1.57 -7.20 -4.21
CA LYS A 262 -0.54 -8.05 -4.83
C LYS A 262 0.78 -8.01 -4.06
N GLU A 263 1.23 -6.84 -3.64
CA GLU A 263 2.42 -6.68 -2.80
C GLU A 263 2.26 -7.39 -1.46
N SER A 264 1.08 -7.30 -0.84
CA SER A 264 0.79 -7.97 0.43
C SER A 264 0.78 -9.50 0.30
N VAL A 265 0.27 -10.04 -0.81
CA VAL A 265 0.35 -11.48 -1.11
C VAL A 265 1.80 -11.91 -1.31
N ASP A 266 2.58 -11.18 -2.11
CA ASP A 266 3.99 -11.48 -2.34
C ASP A 266 4.79 -11.47 -1.02
N ASP A 267 4.58 -10.46 -0.17
CA ASP A 267 5.21 -10.37 1.14
C ASP A 267 4.83 -11.54 2.05
N ALA A 268 3.57 -11.97 2.02
CA ALA A 268 3.09 -13.11 2.80
C ALA A 268 3.72 -14.42 2.29
N PHE A 269 3.70 -14.67 0.99
CA PHE A 269 4.29 -15.87 0.39
C PHE A 269 5.80 -15.91 0.58
N ARG A 270 6.50 -14.79 0.37
CA ARG A 270 7.94 -14.66 0.58
C ARG A 270 8.35 -15.01 2.00
N LYS A 271 7.58 -14.63 3.02
CA LYS A 271 7.86 -14.99 4.43
C LYS A 271 7.79 -16.50 4.70
N THR A 272 7.05 -17.26 3.88
CA THR A 272 7.01 -18.74 3.98
C THR A 272 8.19 -19.43 3.29
N VAL A 273 9.00 -18.70 2.53
CA VAL A 273 10.19 -19.21 1.85
C VAL A 273 11.38 -19.07 2.82
N SER A 274 11.75 -20.18 3.45
CA SER A 274 12.85 -20.23 4.44
C SER A 274 13.95 -21.21 4.02
N GLY A 275 15.15 -21.05 4.57
CA GLY A 275 16.28 -21.96 4.34
C GLY A 275 17.19 -21.60 3.15
N TYR A 276 17.01 -20.43 2.53
CA TYR A 276 17.78 -19.96 1.38
C TYR A 276 18.63 -18.73 1.73
N SER A 277 19.77 -18.58 1.04
CA SER A 277 20.69 -17.44 1.15
C SER A 277 20.18 -16.21 0.38
N SER A 278 19.48 -16.41 -0.74
CA SER A 278 18.81 -15.34 -1.48
C SER A 278 17.45 -15.81 -1.97
N VAL A 279 16.49 -14.89 -2.04
CA VAL A 279 15.13 -15.13 -2.57
C VAL A 279 14.76 -13.93 -3.44
N THR A 280 14.55 -14.18 -4.74
CA THR A 280 14.19 -13.18 -5.74
C THR A 280 12.93 -13.62 -6.46
N LYS A 281 11.92 -12.75 -6.53
CA LYS A 281 10.70 -13.01 -7.30
C LYS A 281 11.04 -13.08 -8.79
N GLU A 282 10.56 -14.13 -9.46
CA GLU A 282 10.83 -14.38 -10.88
C GLU A 282 9.59 -14.10 -11.74
N GLY A 283 8.41 -14.43 -11.21
CA GLY A 283 7.12 -14.15 -11.83
C GLY A 283 5.98 -14.45 -10.86
N ASP A 284 4.80 -13.98 -11.20
CA ASP A 284 3.58 -14.29 -10.47
C ASP A 284 2.42 -14.46 -11.45
N ASN A 285 1.49 -15.33 -11.06
CA ASN A 285 0.19 -15.52 -11.70
C ASN A 285 -0.89 -15.20 -10.66
N LEU A 286 -0.82 -13.99 -10.09
CA LEU A 286 -1.83 -13.50 -9.18
C LEU A 286 -3.06 -13.10 -9.98
N ARG A 287 -4.13 -13.90 -9.85
CA ARG A 287 -5.40 -13.63 -10.51
C ARG A 287 -6.02 -12.35 -9.95
N PRO A 288 -6.83 -11.64 -10.76
CA PRO A 288 -7.57 -10.48 -10.29
C PRO A 288 -8.43 -10.82 -9.07
N LEU A 289 -8.57 -9.83 -8.19
CA LEU A 289 -9.25 -9.96 -6.92
C LEU A 289 -10.73 -10.33 -7.14
N ASN A 290 -11.22 -11.33 -6.41
CA ASN A 290 -12.52 -11.98 -6.64
C ASN A 290 -13.72 -10.99 -6.60
N ARG A 291 -14.58 -11.03 -7.63
CA ARG A 291 -15.74 -10.14 -7.84
C ARG A 291 -16.84 -10.21 -6.77
N GLN A 292 -16.90 -11.28 -5.97
CA GLN A 292 -18.02 -11.50 -5.03
C GLN A 292 -17.91 -10.72 -3.71
N ARG A 293 -16.75 -10.13 -3.42
CA ARG A 293 -16.49 -9.31 -2.22
C ARG A 293 -15.95 -7.93 -2.56
N GLN A 294 -16.23 -7.42 -3.75
CA GLN A 294 -15.85 -6.06 -4.14
C GLN A 294 -16.83 -5.06 -3.53
N SER A 295 -16.59 -4.69 -2.26
CA SER A 295 -17.31 -3.63 -1.58
C SER A 295 -16.38 -2.43 -1.43
N THR A 296 -16.83 -1.28 -1.91
CA THR A 296 -16.14 -0.01 -1.69
C THR A 296 -16.89 0.76 -0.62
N ARG A 297 -16.23 1.03 0.50
CA ARG A 297 -16.77 1.90 1.55
C ARG A 297 -15.97 3.17 1.63
N SER A 298 -16.63 4.23 2.01
CA SER A 298 -16.02 5.54 2.23
C SER A 298 -15.77 5.74 3.72
N THR A 299 -14.56 6.19 4.08
CA THR A 299 -14.22 6.49 5.47
C THR A 299 -13.46 7.81 5.59
N LEU A 300 -13.56 8.42 6.77
CA LEU A 300 -12.73 9.56 7.15
C LEU A 300 -11.72 9.13 8.21
N TYR A 301 -10.43 9.32 7.93
CA TYR A 301 -9.36 9.05 8.88
C TYR A 301 -8.84 10.31 9.55
N GLY A 302 -8.86 10.33 10.87
CA GLY A 302 -8.19 11.36 11.63
C GLY A 302 -6.68 11.29 11.48
N CYS A 303 -6.12 12.08 10.57
CA CYS A 303 -4.69 12.30 10.45
C CYS A 303 -4.30 13.48 11.33
N LEU A 304 -3.56 13.18 12.40
CA LEU A 304 -2.68 14.15 13.04
C LEU A 304 -1.30 13.96 12.38
N PRO A 305 -0.65 15.01 11.88
CA PRO A 305 0.69 14.89 11.29
C PRO A 305 1.58 14.08 12.26
N PRO A 306 2.27 13.05 11.76
CA PRO A 306 2.68 11.93 12.60
C PRO A 306 3.69 12.33 13.67
N ALA A 307 3.39 11.98 14.92
CA ALA A 307 4.40 11.42 15.79
C ALA A 307 4.85 10.09 15.16
N GLY A 308 5.92 10.14 14.36
CA GLY A 308 6.36 9.05 13.50
C GLY A 308 6.34 7.67 14.16
N ARG A 309 5.59 6.72 13.60
CA ARG A 309 5.92 5.31 13.75
C ARG A 309 7.05 5.00 12.77
N VAL A 310 8.28 5.08 13.27
CA VAL A 310 9.40 4.41 12.61
C VAL A 310 9.11 2.92 12.73
N ARG A 311 8.75 2.27 11.62
CA ARG A 311 8.83 0.81 11.54
C ARG A 311 10.27 0.46 11.87
N HIS A 312 10.46 -0.32 12.94
CA HIS A 312 11.74 -0.99 13.17
C HIS A 312 11.98 -1.89 11.95
N SER A 313 12.85 -1.45 11.04
CA SER A 313 13.59 -2.38 10.20
C SER A 313 14.31 -3.31 11.17
N SER A 314 13.82 -4.55 11.24
CA SER A 314 14.55 -5.61 11.92
C SER A 314 15.76 -5.94 11.05
N SER A 315 16.85 -5.19 11.28
CA SER A 315 18.19 -5.61 10.90
C SER A 315 18.79 -6.33 12.10
N ALA A 316 18.67 -7.66 12.07
CA ALA A 316 19.61 -8.64 12.60
C ALA A 316 19.24 -10.02 12.03
#